data_AF-A0A968MH19-F1
#
_entry.id   AF-A0A968MH19-F1
#
_cell.length_a   1.000
_cell.length_b   1.000
_cell.length_c   1.000
_cell.angle_alpha   90.00
_cell.angle_beta   90.00
_cell.angle_gamma   90.00
#
_symmetry.space_group_name_H-M   'P 1'
#
loop_
_entity.id
_entity.type
_entity.pdbx_description
1 polymer ?
#
loop_
_entity_poly.entity_id
_entity_poly.type
_entity_poly.pdbx_seq_one_letter_code
_entity_poly.pdbx_strand_id
1 'polypeptide(L)'
;MDAVVLTSGNISEEPVIIGIKEAKKNLSQIADGFLNYNRDIVNRTDDSVVKIMNGKERVFRRSRGYAPSPVILSKNVDSILATGAELTNAFCIGKGHKAIFS
;
A
#
# COMPACT_ATOMS: atom_id res chain seq x y z
N MET A 1 -3.30 25.06 -15.00
CA MET A 1 -3.04 23.63 -15.17
C MET A 1 -4.05 22.92 -14.32
N ASP A 2 -4.82 22.03 -14.92
CA ASP A 2 -5.92 21.35 -14.22
C ASP A 2 -5.37 20.19 -13.38
N ALA A 3 -6.08 19.87 -12.30
CA ALA A 3 -5.72 18.74 -11.45
C ALA A 3 -6.15 17.41 -12.09
N VAL A 4 -5.34 16.36 -11.89
CA VAL A 4 -5.65 14.99 -12.33
C VAL A 4 -5.95 14.14 -11.11
N VAL A 5 -7.02 13.35 -11.18
CA VAL A 5 -7.38 12.41 -10.11
C VAL A 5 -6.55 11.14 -10.28
N LEU A 6 -5.84 10.77 -9.22
CA LEU A 6 -5.15 9.49 -9.10
C LEU A 6 -5.80 8.71 -7.96
N THR A 7 -6.43 7.60 -8.30
CA THR A 7 -7.04 6.67 -7.34
C THR A 7 -6.60 5.24 -7.64
N SER A 8 -6.85 4.36 -6.70
CA SER A 8 -6.54 2.93 -6.81
C SER A 8 -7.31 2.31 -8.00
N GLY A 9 -6.59 1.61 -8.87
CA GLY A 9 -7.17 0.97 -10.07
C GLY A 9 -7.76 -0.41 -9.74
N ASN A 10 -8.97 -0.43 -9.21
CA ASN A 10 -9.69 -1.64 -8.77
C ASN A 10 -11.21 -1.43 -8.79
N ILE A 11 -11.97 -2.53 -8.74
CA ILE A 11 -13.38 -2.48 -8.35
C ILE A 11 -13.47 -2.18 -6.86
N SER A 12 -14.54 -1.53 -6.41
CA SER A 12 -14.73 -1.19 -5.00
C SER A 12 -14.49 -2.41 -4.09
N GLU A 13 -13.78 -2.18 -2.98
CA GLU A 13 -13.41 -3.21 -1.98
C GLU A 13 -12.41 -4.27 -2.45
N GLU A 14 -12.05 -4.29 -3.73
CA GLU A 14 -10.96 -5.12 -4.24
C GLU A 14 -9.61 -4.39 -4.10
N PRO A 15 -8.51 -5.14 -3.97
CA PRO A 15 -7.20 -4.53 -3.89
C PRO A 15 -6.67 -4.07 -5.26
N VAL A 16 -5.71 -3.15 -5.28
CA VAL A 16 -5.14 -2.60 -6.53
C VAL A 16 -4.64 -3.69 -7.47
N ILE A 17 -5.05 -3.61 -8.73
CA ILE A 17 -4.60 -4.52 -9.78
C ILE A 17 -3.15 -4.19 -10.18
N ILE A 18 -2.31 -5.22 -10.26
CA ILE A 18 -0.88 -5.09 -10.59
C ILE A 18 -0.54 -5.59 -12.00
N GLY A 19 -1.48 -6.21 -12.71
CA GLY A 19 -1.28 -6.81 -14.03
C GLY A 19 -2.21 -6.27 -15.11
N ILE A 20 -1.67 -5.97 -16.29
CA ILE A 20 -2.45 -5.38 -17.39
C ILE A 20 -3.57 -6.28 -17.92
N LYS A 21 -3.38 -7.61 -17.92
CA LYS A 21 -4.43 -8.55 -18.38
C LYS A 21 -5.65 -8.51 -17.46
N GLU A 22 -5.42 -8.48 -16.16
CA GLU A 22 -6.45 -8.34 -15.13
C GLU A 22 -7.10 -6.96 -15.19
N ALA A 23 -6.30 -5.89 -15.36
CA ALA A 23 -6.81 -4.53 -15.47
C ALA A 23 -7.75 -4.39 -16.67
N LYS A 24 -7.36 -4.89 -17.85
CA LYS A 24 -8.24 -4.90 -19.03
C LYS A 24 -9.50 -5.72 -18.79
N LYS A 25 -9.39 -6.89 -18.16
CA LYS A 25 -10.56 -7.73 -17.86
C LYS A 25 -11.56 -7.02 -16.94
N ASN A 26 -11.08 -6.40 -15.86
CA ASN A 26 -11.93 -5.92 -14.78
C ASN A 26 -12.34 -4.44 -14.93
N LEU A 27 -11.54 -3.61 -15.61
CA LEU A 27 -11.75 -2.15 -15.67
C LEU A 27 -12.21 -1.63 -17.03
N SER A 28 -12.41 -2.48 -18.06
CA SER A 28 -12.81 -2.01 -19.40
C SER A 28 -14.18 -1.31 -19.46
N GLN A 29 -15.03 -1.49 -18.43
CA GLN A 29 -16.31 -0.78 -18.33
C GLN A 29 -16.20 0.56 -17.57
N ILE A 30 -15.02 0.87 -17.01
CA ILE A 30 -14.75 2.05 -16.19
C ILE A 30 -13.76 2.99 -16.90
N ALA A 31 -12.73 2.42 -17.51
CA ALA A 31 -11.65 3.18 -18.14
C ALA A 31 -11.80 3.20 -19.66
N ASP A 32 -11.76 4.41 -20.23
CA ASP A 32 -11.77 4.62 -21.69
C ASP A 32 -10.44 4.17 -22.36
N GLY A 33 -9.39 4.03 -21.57
CA GLY A 33 -8.06 3.66 -22.07
C GLY A 33 -7.14 3.15 -20.97
N PHE A 34 -6.07 2.48 -21.39
CA PHE A 34 -5.06 1.91 -20.49
C PHE A 34 -3.67 2.36 -20.91
N LEU A 35 -2.96 3.01 -19.98
CA LEU A 35 -1.53 3.30 -20.11
C LEU A 35 -0.75 2.25 -19.31
N ASN A 36 0.16 1.52 -19.98
CA ASN A 36 0.91 0.42 -19.36
C ASN A 36 2.37 0.42 -19.81
N TYR A 37 3.22 -0.27 -19.04
CA TYR A 37 4.63 -0.50 -19.35
C TYR A 37 4.98 -1.99 -19.28
N ASN A 38 6.18 -2.36 -19.75
CA ASN A 38 6.65 -3.75 -19.82
C ASN A 38 7.48 -4.17 -18.59
N ARG A 39 7.32 -3.49 -17.46
CA ARG A 39 7.95 -3.85 -16.19
C ARG A 39 6.91 -4.41 -15.25
N ASP A 40 7.09 -5.66 -14.86
CA ASP A 40 6.18 -6.33 -13.93
C ASP A 40 6.17 -5.64 -12.55
N ILE A 41 4.98 -5.56 -11.97
CA ILE A 41 4.78 -5.14 -10.58
C ILE A 41 4.64 -6.42 -9.77
N VAL A 42 5.68 -6.79 -9.03
CA VAL A 42 5.70 -8.05 -8.25
C VAL A 42 4.95 -7.90 -6.93
N ASN A 43 5.14 -6.78 -6.23
CA ASN A 43 4.49 -6.49 -4.96
C ASN A 43 3.50 -5.36 -5.15
N ARG A 44 2.24 -5.58 -4.75
CA ARG A 44 1.22 -4.53 -4.66
C ARG A 44 1.66 -3.47 -3.65
N THR A 45 1.49 -2.20 -3.98
CA THR A 45 1.72 -1.10 -3.05
C THR A 45 0.79 0.07 -3.36
N ASP A 46 -0.07 0.39 -2.41
CA ASP A 46 -0.91 1.58 -2.45
C ASP A 46 -0.11 2.86 -2.21
N ASP A 47 -0.70 3.98 -2.56
CA ASP A 47 -0.18 5.31 -2.22
C ASP A 47 -0.24 5.49 -0.70
N SER A 48 0.87 5.92 -0.09
CA SER A 48 0.85 6.34 1.32
C SER A 48 0.05 7.62 1.48
N VAL A 49 -0.65 7.75 2.61
CA VAL A 49 -1.43 8.94 2.94
C VAL A 49 -0.94 9.48 4.27
N VAL A 50 -0.50 10.74 4.26
CA VAL A 50 -0.02 11.45 5.44
C VAL A 50 -0.68 12.81 5.55
N LYS A 51 -0.78 13.32 6.77
CA LYS A 51 -1.22 14.68 7.06
C LYS A 51 -0.29 15.33 8.06
N ILE A 52 -0.01 16.61 7.87
CA ILE A 52 0.66 17.41 8.89
C ILE A 52 -0.40 17.96 9.86
N MET A 53 -0.26 17.62 11.14
CA MET A 53 -1.15 18.06 12.21
C MET A 53 -0.31 18.56 13.39
N ASN A 54 -0.55 19.79 13.83
CA ASN A 54 0.24 20.47 14.88
C ASN A 54 1.76 20.41 14.59
N GLY A 55 2.15 20.69 13.35
CA GLY A 55 3.55 20.69 12.90
C GLY A 55 4.22 19.31 12.84
N LYS A 56 3.46 18.22 13.00
CA LYS A 56 3.98 16.84 12.96
C LYS A 56 3.29 16.01 11.90
N GLU A 57 4.05 15.16 11.23
CA GLU A 57 3.51 14.17 10.31
C GLU A 57 2.71 13.09 11.04
N ARG A 58 1.52 12.79 10.52
CA ARG A 58 0.66 11.71 10.95
C ARG A 58 0.35 10.83 9.74
N VAL A 59 0.76 9.56 9.82
CA VAL A 59 0.56 8.59 8.75
C VAL A 59 -0.81 7.93 8.93
N PHE A 60 -1.65 8.01 7.90
CA PHE A 60 -2.97 7.36 7.83
C PHE A 60 -2.90 6.03 7.09
N ARG A 61 -2.09 5.98 6.02
CA ARG A 61 -1.78 4.75 5.28
C ARG A 61 -0.29 4.67 5.07
N ARG A 62 0.36 3.63 5.61
CA ARG A 62 1.80 3.37 5.48
C ARG A 62 2.00 2.32 4.38
N SER A 63 2.26 2.73 3.15
CA SER A 63 2.57 1.82 2.04
C SER A 63 3.73 2.37 1.21
N ARG A 64 3.53 2.81 -0.03
CA ARG A 64 4.61 3.28 -0.92
C ARG A 64 5.48 4.35 -0.26
N GLY A 65 6.80 4.17 -0.32
CA GLY A 65 7.79 5.07 0.28
C GLY A 65 8.04 4.85 1.78
N TYR A 66 7.21 4.07 2.47
CA TYR A 66 7.39 3.73 3.89
C TYR A 66 7.63 2.24 4.11
N ALA A 67 6.74 1.38 3.59
CA ALA A 67 6.93 -0.07 3.63
C ALA A 67 7.98 -0.48 2.58
N PRO A 68 8.85 -1.47 2.87
CA PRO A 68 8.93 -2.29 4.08
C PRO A 68 9.94 -1.78 5.12
N SER A 69 10.24 -0.48 5.17
CA SER A 69 11.18 0.06 6.16
C SER A 69 10.67 -0.20 7.58
N PRO A 70 11.51 -0.77 8.48
CA PRO A 70 11.06 -1.22 9.78
C PRO A 70 10.84 -0.06 10.76
N VAL A 71 9.96 -0.27 11.73
CA VAL A 71 9.95 0.50 12.98
C VAL A 71 10.91 -0.16 13.96
N ILE A 72 11.83 0.61 14.52
CA ILE A 72 12.80 0.11 15.50
C ILE A 72 12.18 0.11 16.89
N LEU A 73 12.27 -1.02 17.58
CA LEU A 73 11.70 -1.25 18.90
C LEU A 73 12.81 -1.47 19.94
N SER A 74 12.52 -1.14 21.19
CA SER A 74 13.45 -1.39 22.31
C SER A 74 13.53 -2.86 22.72
N LYS A 75 12.56 -3.69 22.30
CA LYS A 75 12.49 -5.12 22.61
C LYS A 75 12.82 -5.97 21.39
N ASN A 76 13.37 -7.16 21.63
CA ASN A 76 13.44 -8.20 20.61
C ASN A 76 12.01 -8.74 20.35
N VAL A 77 11.64 -8.81 19.08
CA VAL A 77 10.33 -9.25 18.56
C VAL A 77 10.45 -10.39 17.55
N ASP A 78 11.56 -11.14 17.57
CA ASP A 78 11.74 -12.34 16.73
C ASP A 78 10.54 -13.30 16.86
N SER A 79 10.19 -13.90 15.72
CA SER A 79 9.13 -14.92 15.61
C SER A 79 7.71 -14.43 15.97
N ILE A 80 7.48 -13.11 16.03
CA ILE A 80 6.14 -12.55 16.19
C ILE A 80 5.53 -12.25 14.82
N LEU A 81 4.34 -12.81 14.58
CA LEU A 81 3.42 -12.37 13.54
C LEU A 81 2.26 -11.62 14.21
N ALA A 82 2.13 -10.34 13.91
CA ALA A 82 0.97 -9.54 14.27
C ALA A 82 0.05 -9.41 13.05
N THR A 83 -1.16 -9.96 13.12
CA THR A 83 -2.09 -10.04 11.97
C THR A 83 -2.82 -8.74 11.67
N GLY A 84 -2.78 -7.78 12.60
CA GLY A 84 -3.44 -6.49 12.47
C GLY A 84 -4.95 -6.56 12.75
N ALA A 85 -5.64 -5.48 12.37
CA ALA A 85 -7.09 -5.33 12.51
C ALA A 85 -7.81 -5.76 11.22
N GLU A 86 -9.12 -5.98 11.29
CA GLU A 86 -9.93 -6.32 10.10
C GLU A 86 -10.02 -5.13 9.12
N LEU A 87 -10.40 -3.95 9.62
CA LEU A 87 -10.49 -2.74 8.80
C LEU A 87 -9.14 -2.04 8.70
N THR A 88 -8.82 -1.54 7.50
CA THR A 88 -7.55 -0.84 7.22
C THR A 88 -6.33 -1.64 7.65
N ASN A 89 -6.33 -2.95 7.36
CA ASN A 89 -5.35 -3.89 7.88
C ASN A 89 -3.91 -3.58 7.41
N ALA A 90 -2.95 -3.85 8.30
CA ALA A 90 -1.54 -4.02 7.99
C ALA A 90 -0.97 -5.08 8.94
N PHE A 91 -0.43 -6.17 8.39
CA PHE A 91 0.25 -7.17 9.21
C PHE A 91 1.69 -6.75 9.47
N CYS A 92 2.32 -7.34 10.49
CA CYS A 92 3.71 -7.07 10.84
C CYS A 92 4.45 -8.35 11.21
N ILE A 93 5.68 -8.47 10.73
CA ILE A 93 6.62 -9.54 11.09
C ILE A 93 7.76 -8.93 11.91
N GLY A 94 8.04 -9.52 13.07
CA GLY A 94 9.14 -9.13 13.92
C GLY A 94 10.44 -9.87 13.60
N LYS A 95 11.55 -9.14 13.55
CA LYS A 95 12.91 -9.67 13.36
C LYS A 95 13.94 -8.87 14.16
N GLY A 96 14.53 -9.47 15.18
CA GLY A 96 15.34 -8.79 16.19
C GLY A 96 14.58 -7.61 16.79
N HIS A 97 15.14 -6.41 16.68
CA HIS A 97 14.50 -5.17 17.17
C HIS A 97 13.68 -4.43 16.10
N LYS A 98 13.30 -5.11 15.00
CA LYS A 98 12.61 -4.51 13.85
C LYS A 98 11.20 -5.06 13.73
N ALA A 99 10.21 -4.18 13.72
CA ALA A 99 8.86 -4.46 13.30
C ALA A 99 8.70 -4.06 11.82
N ILE A 100 8.54 -5.05 10.93
CA ILE A 100 8.40 -4.85 9.49
C ILE A 100 6.92 -4.97 9.13
N PHE A 101 6.32 -3.85 8.75
CA PHE A 101 4.93 -3.79 8.30
C PHE A 101 4.80 -4.18 6.82
N SER A 102 3.68 -4.79 6.47
CA SER A 102 3.25 -5.07 5.09
C SER A 102 3.10 -3.80 4.25
#